data_AF-A0A422MQE6-F1
#
_entry.id   AF-A0A422MQE6-F1
#
_cell.length_a   1.000
_cell.length_b   1.000
_cell.length_c   1.000
_cell.angle_alpha   90.00
_cell.angle_beta   90.00
_cell.angle_gamma   90.00
#
_symmetry.space_group_name_H-M   'P 1'
#
loop_
_entity.id
_entity.type
_entity.pdbx_description
1 polymer ?
#
loop_
_entity_poly.entity_id
_entity_poly.type
_entity_poly.pdbx_seq_one_letter_code
_entity_poly.pdbx_strand_id
1 'polypeptide(L)'
;MTLNDFIRKYVDPDFVLEGRNVMMGVFARRPARYVADPELRGDILSLPEYQFLEDARRLMEHRVGTLQRWKDFEQKEIVSNVSWAKLDAALAAAEANEKASDKVEEKKGREEQRAKRIDEIASQPLPEGFYHSVYNAKCSHVLGFPEGEGDAMVVRMEVREGQPPAQLWDYTRDGITLLPVEDAGQFISPRPRLVILSSEHK
;
A
#
# COMPACT_ATOMS: atom_id res chain seq x y z
N MET A 1 -28.73 10.36 21.71
CA MET A 1 -30.05 10.12 21.08
C MET A 1 -31.13 10.18 22.15
N THR A 2 -32.22 10.87 21.87
CA THR A 2 -33.38 10.94 22.77
C THR A 2 -34.38 9.81 22.48
N LEU A 3 -35.31 9.57 23.40
CA LEU A 3 -36.36 8.55 23.26
C LEU A 3 -37.24 8.84 22.04
N ASN A 4 -37.64 10.10 21.83
CA ASN A 4 -38.45 10.47 20.67
C ASN A 4 -37.71 10.23 19.34
N ASP A 5 -36.43 10.63 19.27
CA ASP A 5 -35.61 10.37 18.07
C ASP A 5 -35.46 8.85 17.79
N PHE A 6 -35.35 8.05 18.85
CA PHE A 6 -35.23 6.60 18.73
C PHE A 6 -36.50 5.98 18.17
N ILE A 7 -37.66 6.32 18.74
CA ILE A 7 -38.96 5.80 18.30
C ILE A 7 -39.20 6.20 16.84
N ARG A 8 -38.96 7.46 16.48
CA ARG A 8 -39.07 7.95 15.09
C ARG A 8 -38.18 7.21 14.11
N LYS A 9 -37.00 6.81 14.55
CA LYS A 9 -36.03 6.17 13.66
C LYS A 9 -36.29 4.68 13.48
N TYR A 10 -36.78 3.98 14.51
CA TYR A 10 -36.78 2.51 14.54
C TYR A 10 -38.16 1.87 14.75
N VAL A 11 -39.17 2.63 15.17
CA VAL A 11 -40.49 2.09 15.52
C VAL A 11 -41.58 2.76 14.67
N ASP A 12 -41.77 4.06 14.83
CA ASP A 12 -42.84 4.82 14.17
C ASP A 12 -42.32 6.21 13.75
N PRO A 13 -42.05 6.42 12.45
CA PRO A 13 -41.56 7.69 11.92
C PRO A 13 -42.45 8.90 12.21
N ASP A 14 -43.76 8.69 12.28
CA ASP A 14 -44.75 9.76 12.48
C ASP A 14 -45.05 9.98 13.97
N PHE A 15 -44.32 9.31 14.86
CA PHE A 15 -44.54 9.37 16.29
C PHE A 15 -44.39 10.81 16.82
N VAL A 16 -45.44 11.29 17.48
CA VAL A 16 -45.46 12.56 18.20
C VAL A 16 -45.68 12.28 19.68
N LEU A 17 -44.60 12.36 20.46
CA LEU A 17 -44.68 12.20 21.91
C LEU A 17 -45.32 13.45 22.54
N GLU A 18 -46.50 13.31 23.13
CA GLU A 18 -47.06 14.30 24.05
C GLU A 18 -46.41 14.13 25.45
N GLY A 19 -45.29 14.82 25.70
CA GLY A 19 -44.64 14.77 27.01
C GLY A 19 -43.15 15.11 27.05
N ARG A 20 -42.48 14.68 28.14
CA ARG A 20 -41.05 14.96 28.37
C ARG A 20 -40.18 13.97 27.59
N ASN A 21 -39.46 14.48 26.61
CA ASN A 21 -38.42 13.72 25.90
C ASN A 21 -37.19 13.52 26.81
N VAL A 22 -36.67 12.29 26.88
CA VAL A 22 -35.52 11.94 27.72
C VAL A 22 -34.41 11.30 26.89
N MET A 23 -33.17 11.36 27.38
CA MET A 23 -32.08 10.62 26.75
C MET A 23 -32.32 9.11 26.87
N MET A 24 -31.96 8.35 25.83
CA MET A 24 -32.11 6.89 25.84
C MET A 24 -31.39 6.21 27.02
N GLY A 25 -30.23 6.73 27.43
CA GLY A 25 -29.52 6.21 28.61
C GLY A 25 -30.26 6.43 29.93
N VAL A 26 -31.13 7.46 30.02
CA VAL A 26 -31.99 7.70 31.18
C VAL A 26 -33.22 6.80 31.11
N PHE A 27 -33.82 6.68 29.93
CA PHE A 27 -34.94 5.76 29.66
C PHE A 27 -34.58 4.32 30.05
N ALA A 28 -33.41 3.84 29.61
CA ALA A 28 -32.94 2.47 29.83
C ALA A 28 -32.88 2.06 31.30
N ARG A 29 -32.71 3.01 32.23
CA ARG A 29 -32.70 2.72 33.68
C ARG A 29 -34.06 2.25 34.19
N ARG A 30 -35.15 2.85 33.69
CA ARG A 30 -36.53 2.56 34.12
C ARG A 30 -37.52 2.80 32.96
N PRO A 31 -37.55 1.92 31.94
CA PRO A 31 -38.38 2.09 30.74
C PRO A 31 -39.87 2.32 31.05
N ALA A 32 -40.40 1.55 32.01
CA ALA A 32 -41.81 1.62 32.43
C ALA A 32 -42.22 2.97 33.06
N ARG A 33 -41.26 3.83 33.46
CA ARG A 33 -41.58 5.18 33.97
C ARG A 33 -41.86 6.19 32.87
N TYR A 34 -41.38 5.94 31.65
CA TYR A 34 -41.42 6.90 30.55
C TYR A 34 -42.40 6.48 29.46
N VAL A 35 -42.58 5.18 29.23
CA VAL A 35 -43.56 4.63 28.30
C VAL A 35 -44.53 3.78 29.10
N ALA A 36 -45.75 4.29 29.28
CA ALA A 36 -46.82 3.60 30.00
C ALA A 36 -47.37 2.41 29.19
N ASP A 37 -47.53 2.61 27.88
CA ASP A 37 -47.99 1.60 26.93
C ASP A 37 -47.05 0.37 26.94
N PRO A 38 -47.57 -0.82 27.33
CA PRO A 38 -46.77 -2.04 27.38
C PRO A 38 -46.37 -2.56 25.99
N GLU A 39 -47.17 -2.34 24.93
CA GLU A 39 -46.86 -2.82 23.58
C GLU A 39 -45.70 -2.03 22.98
N LEU A 40 -45.84 -0.70 22.91
CA LEU A 40 -44.78 0.19 22.45
C LEU A 40 -43.48 0.01 23.25
N ARG A 41 -43.58 -0.20 24.56
CA ARG A 41 -42.41 -0.48 25.39
C ARG A 41 -41.79 -1.84 25.04
N GLY A 42 -42.61 -2.87 24.79
CA GLY A 42 -42.14 -4.17 24.33
C GLY A 42 -41.38 -4.06 23.00
N ASP A 43 -41.93 -3.33 22.05
CA ASP A 43 -41.31 -3.09 20.74
C ASP A 43 -39.95 -2.42 20.89
N ILE A 44 -39.88 -1.32 21.65
CA ILE A 44 -38.61 -0.62 21.94
C ILE A 44 -37.57 -1.55 22.56
N LEU A 45 -37.96 -2.36 23.55
CA LEU A 45 -37.03 -3.26 24.26
C LEU A 45 -36.60 -4.45 23.40
N SER A 46 -37.40 -4.86 22.42
CA SER A 46 -37.10 -5.96 21.51
C SER A 46 -36.05 -5.59 20.45
N LEU A 47 -35.91 -4.30 20.16
CA LEU A 47 -35.03 -3.82 19.09
C LEU A 47 -33.55 -4.10 19.38
N PRO A 48 -32.78 -4.59 18.38
CA PRO A 48 -31.35 -4.82 18.55
C PRO A 48 -30.59 -3.53 18.86
N GLU A 49 -31.02 -2.38 18.36
CA GLU A 49 -30.41 -1.07 18.65
C GLU A 49 -30.57 -0.69 20.11
N TYR A 50 -31.70 -1.03 20.73
CA TYR A 50 -31.88 -0.84 22.16
C TYR A 50 -30.98 -1.79 22.95
N GLN A 51 -30.86 -3.06 22.53
CA GLN A 51 -29.97 -4.04 23.16
C GLN A 51 -28.50 -3.58 23.13
N PHE A 52 -28.01 -3.05 22.01
CA PHE A 52 -26.66 -2.47 21.94
C PHE A 52 -26.47 -1.29 22.90
N LEU A 53 -27.49 -0.44 23.03
CA LEU A 53 -27.44 0.69 23.95
C LEU A 53 -27.41 0.23 25.42
N GLU A 54 -28.22 -0.76 25.76
CA GLU A 54 -28.26 -1.35 27.09
C GLU A 54 -26.94 -2.06 27.43
N ASP A 55 -26.37 -2.80 26.48
CA ASP A 55 -25.04 -3.41 26.63
C ASP A 55 -23.96 -2.36 26.87
N ALA A 56 -23.96 -1.26 26.09
CA ALA A 56 -23.03 -0.14 26.29
C ALA A 56 -23.22 0.51 27.67
N ARG A 57 -24.46 0.63 28.15
CA ARG A 57 -24.77 1.15 29.48
C ARG A 57 -24.21 0.24 30.57
N ARG A 58 -24.40 -1.08 30.47
CA ARG A 58 -23.86 -2.07 31.42
C ARG A 58 -22.33 -2.04 31.44
N LEU A 59 -21.70 -1.97 30.28
CA LEU A 59 -20.23 -1.82 30.18
C LEU A 59 -19.74 -0.58 30.93
N MET A 60 -20.43 0.57 30.77
CA MET A 60 -20.10 1.79 31.52
C MET A 60 -20.29 1.64 33.03
N GLU A 61 -21.31 0.92 33.48
CA GLU A 61 -21.52 0.64 34.92
C GLU A 61 -20.37 -0.19 35.51
N HIS A 62 -19.86 -1.15 34.73
CA HIS A 62 -18.66 -1.93 35.08
C HIS A 62 -17.33 -1.19 34.78
N ARG A 63 -17.39 0.09 34.40
CA ARG A 63 -16.25 0.94 34.03
C ARG A 63 -15.43 0.41 32.84
N VAL A 64 -16.02 -0.44 32.00
CA VAL A 64 -15.40 -0.96 30.77
C VAL A 64 -15.64 0.02 29.64
N GLY A 65 -14.71 0.97 29.47
CA GLY A 65 -14.81 2.03 28.45
C GLY A 65 -13.89 1.85 27.23
N THR A 66 -12.98 0.88 27.24
CA THR A 66 -11.97 0.69 26.19
C THR A 66 -11.86 -0.78 25.78
N LEU A 67 -11.41 -1.04 24.54
CA LEU A 67 -11.17 -2.40 24.05
C LEU A 67 -10.12 -3.15 24.88
N GLN A 68 -9.09 -2.45 25.36
CA GLN A 68 -8.08 -3.03 26.24
C GLN A 68 -8.67 -3.45 27.58
N ARG A 69 -9.51 -2.60 28.19
CA ARG A 69 -10.20 -2.97 29.42
C ARG A 69 -11.24 -4.06 29.20
N TRP A 70 -11.87 -4.09 28.03
CA TRP A 70 -12.72 -5.21 27.63
C TRP A 70 -11.89 -6.49 27.59
N LYS A 71 -10.71 -6.51 26.98
CA LYS A 71 -9.80 -7.68 26.92
C LYS A 71 -9.61 -8.32 28.29
N ASP A 72 -9.28 -7.51 29.29
CA ASP A 72 -8.96 -7.95 30.64
C ASP A 72 -10.22 -8.17 31.53
N PHE A 73 -11.41 -7.91 31.00
CA PHE A 73 -12.65 -8.01 31.75
C PHE A 73 -13.18 -9.46 31.76
N GLU A 74 -13.28 -10.05 32.95
CA GLU A 74 -13.66 -11.45 33.13
C GLU A 74 -15.15 -11.72 32.89
N GLN A 75 -16.04 -10.82 33.32
CA GLN A 75 -17.49 -11.04 33.28
C GLN A 75 -18.10 -10.68 31.91
N LYS A 76 -17.73 -11.44 30.88
CA LYS A 76 -18.19 -11.21 29.50
C LYS A 76 -19.70 -11.33 29.29
N GLU A 77 -20.40 -12.02 30.19
CA GLU A 77 -21.85 -12.30 30.11
C GLU A 77 -22.74 -11.07 30.40
N ILE A 78 -22.18 -9.92 30.78
CA ILE A 78 -22.97 -8.72 31.05
C ILE A 78 -23.61 -8.13 29.79
N VAL A 79 -23.05 -8.42 28.62
CA VAL A 79 -23.55 -7.96 27.31
C VAL A 79 -24.24 -9.10 26.57
N SER A 80 -25.11 -8.76 25.61
CA SER A 80 -25.66 -9.73 24.68
C SER A 80 -24.56 -10.46 23.88
N ASN A 81 -24.84 -11.70 23.48
CA ASN A 81 -23.93 -12.51 22.67
C ASN A 81 -23.50 -11.80 21.36
N VAL A 82 -24.40 -11.01 20.78
CA VAL A 82 -24.11 -10.25 19.56
C VAL A 82 -23.09 -9.13 19.83
N SER A 83 -23.26 -8.39 20.93
CA SER A 83 -22.29 -7.36 21.35
C SER A 83 -20.95 -7.97 21.74
N TRP A 84 -20.96 -9.10 22.44
CA TRP A 84 -19.76 -9.85 22.77
C TRP A 84 -18.96 -10.22 21.51
N ALA A 85 -19.61 -10.85 20.53
CA ALA A 85 -18.97 -11.25 19.28
C ALA A 85 -18.41 -10.06 18.49
N LYS A 86 -19.12 -8.92 18.47
CA LYS A 86 -18.63 -7.69 17.82
C LYS A 86 -17.40 -7.11 18.51
N LEU A 87 -17.39 -7.07 19.85
CA LEU A 87 -16.25 -6.56 20.61
C LEU A 87 -15.02 -7.45 20.47
N ASP A 88 -15.21 -8.78 20.44
CA ASP A 88 -14.12 -9.74 20.24
C ASP A 88 -13.53 -9.65 18.82
N ALA A 89 -14.40 -9.53 17.81
CA ALA A 89 -13.96 -9.30 16.43
C ALA A 89 -13.20 -7.97 16.28
N ALA A 90 -13.67 -6.90 16.94
CA ALA A 90 -12.99 -5.60 16.94
C ALA A 90 -11.63 -5.67 17.64
N LEU A 91 -11.51 -6.43 18.73
CA LEU A 91 -10.26 -6.66 19.43
C LEU A 91 -9.26 -7.42 18.56
N ALA A 92 -9.69 -8.52 17.92
CA ALA A 92 -8.85 -9.29 17.01
C ALA A 92 -8.36 -8.43 15.83
N ALA A 93 -9.22 -7.58 15.28
CA ALA A 93 -8.86 -6.65 14.20
C ALA A 93 -7.83 -5.60 14.66
N ALA A 94 -7.98 -5.05 15.88
CA ALA A 94 -7.03 -4.11 16.44
C ALA A 94 -5.63 -4.74 16.63
N GLU A 95 -5.56 -5.95 17.20
CA GLU A 95 -4.29 -6.67 17.39
C GLU A 95 -3.62 -7.06 16.06
N ALA A 96 -4.42 -7.42 15.05
CA ALA A 96 -3.90 -7.71 13.72
C ALA A 96 -3.31 -6.45 13.06
N ASN A 97 -3.94 -5.29 13.28
CA ASN A 97 -3.49 -4.02 12.73
C ASN A 97 -2.19 -3.54 13.41
N GLU A 98 -2.05 -3.69 14.73
CA GLU A 98 -0.79 -3.40 15.44
C GLU A 98 0.36 -4.24 14.88
N LYS A 99 0.17 -5.57 14.75
CA LYS A 99 1.18 -6.47 14.16
C LYS A 99 1.49 -6.14 12.70
N ALA A 100 0.54 -5.59 11.95
CA ALA A 100 0.76 -5.17 10.57
C ALA A 100 1.59 -3.89 10.52
N SER A 101 1.30 -2.91 11.39
CA SER A 101 2.09 -1.69 11.55
C SER A 101 3.54 -2.01 11.92
N ASP A 102 3.77 -2.90 12.89
CA ASP A 102 5.13 -3.31 13.30
C ASP A 102 5.93 -3.88 12.10
N LYS A 103 5.29 -4.72 11.28
CA LYS A 103 5.91 -5.28 10.07
C LYS A 103 6.19 -4.23 9.00
N VAL A 104 5.37 -3.19 8.90
CA VAL A 104 5.56 -2.09 7.96
C VAL A 104 6.73 -1.21 8.41
N GLU A 105 6.82 -0.90 9.70
CA GLU A 105 7.94 -0.15 10.27
C GLU A 105 9.27 -0.91 10.13
N GLU A 106 9.28 -2.22 10.38
CA GLU A 106 10.48 -3.05 10.20
C GLU A 106 10.94 -3.07 8.73
N LYS A 107 10.00 -3.18 7.78
CA LYS A 107 10.30 -3.11 6.34
C LYS A 107 10.87 -1.74 5.95
N LYS A 108 10.26 -0.66 6.45
CA LYS A 108 10.72 0.71 6.19
C LYS A 108 12.14 0.93 6.73
N GLY A 109 12.42 0.49 7.96
CA GLY A 109 13.76 0.56 8.54
C GLY A 109 14.79 -0.23 7.73
N ARG A 110 14.43 -1.41 7.24
CA ARG A 110 15.29 -2.23 6.36
C ARG A 110 15.55 -1.55 5.02
N GLU A 111 14.55 -0.92 4.44
CA GLU A 111 14.66 -0.21 3.16
C GLU A 111 15.51 1.07 3.29
N GLU A 112 15.34 1.83 4.37
CA GLU A 112 16.21 2.97 4.68
C GLU A 112 17.68 2.54 4.87
N GLN A 113 17.93 1.42 5.55
CA GLN A 113 19.30 0.89 5.67
C GLN A 113 19.87 0.45 4.31
N ARG A 114 19.05 -0.10 3.42
CA ARG A 114 19.48 -0.44 2.05
C ARG A 114 19.81 0.81 1.26
N ALA A 115 18.97 1.84 1.33
CA ALA A 115 19.20 3.11 0.66
C ALA A 115 20.50 3.77 1.14
N LYS A 116 20.75 3.80 2.45
CA LYS A 116 22.02 4.30 3.03
C LYS A 116 23.24 3.55 2.51
N ARG A 117 23.19 2.23 2.41
CA ARG A 117 24.30 1.43 1.86
C ARG A 117 24.56 1.74 0.38
N ILE A 118 23.50 1.89 -0.41
CA ILE A 118 23.63 2.23 -1.84
C ILE A 118 24.23 3.64 -1.99
N ASP A 119 23.75 4.59 -1.19
CA ASP A 119 24.27 5.97 -1.18
C ASP A 119 25.73 6.04 -0.74
N GLU A 120 26.12 5.27 0.28
CA GLU A 120 27.50 5.14 0.74
C GLU A 120 28.41 4.55 -0.34
N ILE A 121 27.96 3.51 -1.04
CA ILE A 121 28.71 2.92 -2.17
C ILE A 121 28.81 3.92 -3.34
N ALA A 122 27.73 4.62 -3.67
CA ALA A 122 27.69 5.57 -4.78
C ALA A 122 28.53 6.83 -4.51
N SER A 123 28.71 7.20 -3.24
CA SER A 123 29.49 8.36 -2.82
C SER A 123 31.00 8.08 -2.73
N GLN A 124 31.43 6.81 -2.83
CA GLN A 124 32.85 6.48 -2.85
C GLN A 124 33.49 6.91 -4.18
N PRO A 125 34.70 7.51 -4.14
CA PRO A 125 35.42 7.84 -5.36
C PRO A 125 35.68 6.56 -6.17
N LEU A 126 35.37 6.61 -7.47
CA LEU A 126 35.59 5.48 -8.37
C LEU A 126 37.06 5.05 -8.30
N PRO A 127 37.36 3.75 -8.07
CA PRO A 127 38.72 3.26 -8.04
C PRO A 127 39.47 3.59 -9.32
N GLU A 128 40.75 3.94 -9.19
CA GLU A 128 41.61 4.19 -10.33
C GLU A 128 41.67 2.93 -11.22
N GLY A 129 41.29 3.06 -12.49
CA GLY A 129 41.17 1.94 -13.40
C GLY A 129 39.82 1.19 -13.39
N PHE A 130 38.75 1.70 -12.74
CA PHE A 130 37.41 1.10 -12.80
C PHE A 130 36.93 0.85 -14.25
N TYR A 131 37.33 1.72 -15.18
CA TYR A 131 37.03 1.61 -16.61
C TYR A 131 38.22 1.09 -17.44
N HIS A 132 39.28 0.58 -16.83
CA HIS A 132 40.48 0.12 -17.55
C HIS A 132 40.15 -1.03 -18.51
N SER A 133 39.22 -1.92 -18.15
CA SER A 133 38.73 -2.97 -19.05
C SER A 133 37.96 -2.41 -20.25
N VAL A 134 37.19 -1.34 -20.06
CA VAL A 134 36.41 -0.68 -21.12
C VAL A 134 37.33 0.12 -22.04
N TYR A 135 38.27 0.89 -21.48
CA TYR A 135 39.24 1.68 -22.26
C TYR A 135 40.23 0.82 -23.03
N ASN A 136 40.59 -0.38 -22.51
CA ASN A 136 41.48 -1.31 -23.19
C ASN A 136 40.74 -2.41 -23.95
N ALA A 137 39.42 -2.38 -24.00
CA ALA A 137 38.66 -3.32 -24.81
C ALA A 137 38.98 -3.08 -26.28
N LYS A 138 39.34 -4.14 -27.01
CA LYS A 138 39.41 -4.08 -28.47
C LYS A 138 37.98 -4.08 -29.01
N CYS A 139 37.57 -2.99 -29.63
CA CYS A 139 36.30 -2.93 -30.33
C CYS A 139 36.40 -3.77 -31.62
N SER A 140 35.37 -4.56 -31.92
CA SER A 140 35.16 -5.19 -33.23
C SER A 140 33.75 -4.91 -33.67
N HIS A 141 33.54 -4.66 -34.95
CA HIS A 141 32.21 -4.46 -35.52
C HIS A 141 32.01 -5.40 -36.69
N VAL A 142 30.76 -5.70 -37.00
CA VAL A 142 30.39 -6.62 -38.08
C VAL A 142 29.73 -5.82 -39.20
N LEU A 143 30.27 -5.92 -40.40
CA LEU A 143 29.69 -5.35 -41.60
C LEU A 143 29.02 -6.45 -42.42
N GLY A 144 27.76 -6.23 -42.78
CA GLY A 144 27.03 -7.10 -43.69
C GLY A 144 27.11 -6.55 -45.11
N PHE A 145 27.66 -7.34 -46.04
CA PHE A 145 27.68 -7.05 -47.46
C PHE A 145 26.66 -7.96 -48.15
N PRO A 146 25.66 -7.41 -48.84
CA PRO A 146 24.78 -8.24 -49.64
C PRO A 146 25.51 -8.73 -50.89
N GLU A 147 25.51 -10.04 -51.12
CA GLU A 147 26.12 -10.69 -52.28
C GLU A 147 25.03 -11.50 -53.02
N GLY A 148 24.89 -11.29 -54.32
CA GLY A 148 23.82 -11.87 -55.16
C GLY A 148 22.74 -10.86 -55.59
N GLU A 149 21.90 -11.23 -56.57
CA GLU A 149 20.86 -10.37 -57.16
C GLU A 149 19.48 -11.02 -57.03
N GLY A 150 18.47 -10.25 -56.60
CA GLY A 150 17.09 -10.73 -56.37
C GLY A 150 16.92 -11.57 -55.10
N ASP A 151 16.05 -12.59 -55.15
CA ASP A 151 15.69 -13.43 -53.99
C ASP A 151 16.82 -14.35 -53.48
N ALA A 152 17.96 -14.40 -54.16
CA ALA A 152 19.16 -15.15 -53.77
C ALA A 152 20.20 -14.31 -53.02
N MET A 153 19.82 -13.13 -52.49
CA MET A 153 20.72 -12.22 -51.78
C MET A 153 21.17 -12.85 -50.45
N VAL A 154 22.44 -13.23 -50.36
CA VAL A 154 23.05 -13.75 -49.13
C VAL A 154 23.88 -12.63 -48.50
N VAL A 155 23.60 -12.31 -47.23
CA VAL A 155 24.38 -11.29 -46.51
C VAL A 155 25.64 -11.95 -45.98
N ARG A 156 26.77 -11.66 -46.61
CA ARG A 156 28.08 -12.04 -46.12
C ARG A 156 28.47 -11.10 -44.98
N MET A 157 28.79 -11.65 -43.82
CA MET A 157 29.22 -10.88 -42.66
C MET A 157 30.73 -10.94 -42.52
N GLU A 158 31.38 -9.79 -42.45
CA GLU A 158 32.81 -9.68 -42.14
C GLU A 158 32.99 -8.94 -40.82
N VAL A 159 33.71 -9.58 -39.89
CA VAL A 159 34.14 -8.97 -38.64
C VAL A 159 35.36 -8.12 -38.94
N ARG A 160 35.26 -6.81 -38.69
CA ARG A 160 36.37 -5.87 -38.80
C ARG A 160 36.77 -5.41 -37.41
N GLU A 161 38.08 -5.36 -37.14
CA GLU A 161 38.56 -4.69 -35.93
C GLU A 161 38.11 -3.21 -35.99
N GLY A 162 37.46 -2.75 -34.93
CA GLY A 162 37.12 -1.36 -34.74
C GLY A 162 38.36 -0.61 -34.27
N GLN A 163 38.66 0.52 -34.90
CA GLN A 163 39.67 1.42 -34.38
C GLN A 163 39.09 2.25 -33.22
N PRO A 164 39.88 2.53 -32.18
CA PRO A 164 39.46 3.48 -31.15
C PRO A 164 39.18 4.84 -31.81
N PRO A 165 38.12 5.54 -31.39
CA PRO A 165 37.80 6.85 -31.97
C PRO A 165 38.99 7.80 -31.78
N ALA A 166 39.43 8.44 -32.87
CA ALA A 166 40.56 9.37 -32.86
C ALA A 166 40.29 10.65 -32.06
N GLN A 167 39.01 10.95 -31.81
CA GLN A 167 38.55 12.09 -31.02
C GLN A 167 37.60 11.57 -29.93
N LEU A 168 37.98 11.80 -28.68
CA LEU A 168 37.09 11.62 -27.53
C LEU A 168 35.99 12.67 -27.62
N TRP A 169 34.74 12.30 -27.37
CA TRP A 169 33.62 13.22 -27.54
C TRP A 169 33.77 14.44 -26.63
N ASP A 170 33.60 15.62 -27.22
CA ASP A 170 33.60 16.87 -26.47
C ASP A 170 32.22 17.08 -25.84
N TYR A 171 32.21 17.24 -24.51
CA TYR A 171 30.99 17.48 -23.74
C TYR A 171 31.06 18.84 -23.07
N THR A 172 29.98 19.61 -23.18
CA THR A 172 29.78 20.83 -22.40
C THR A 172 28.99 20.48 -21.15
N ARG A 173 29.50 20.91 -20.00
CA ARG A 173 28.81 20.73 -18.73
C ARG A 173 27.80 21.87 -18.53
N ASP A 174 26.52 21.52 -18.50
CA ASP A 174 25.43 22.44 -18.16
C ASP A 174 24.78 22.01 -16.83
N GLY A 175 25.31 22.56 -15.73
CA GLY A 175 24.93 22.18 -14.37
C GLY A 175 25.39 20.76 -13.98
N ILE A 176 24.41 19.84 -13.81
CA ILE A 176 24.62 18.41 -13.48
C ILE A 176 24.56 17.55 -14.75
N THR A 177 24.14 18.12 -15.89
CA THR A 177 23.93 17.40 -17.13
C THR A 177 25.11 17.63 -18.07
N LEU A 178 25.58 16.55 -18.72
CA LEU A 178 26.60 16.64 -19.79
C LEU A 178 25.88 16.67 -21.14
N LEU A 179 26.02 17.78 -21.86
CA LEU A 179 25.47 17.94 -23.20
C LEU A 179 26.58 17.72 -24.24
N PRO A 180 26.42 16.83 -25.22
CA PRO A 180 27.41 16.64 -26.27
C PRO A 180 27.45 17.87 -27.20
N VAL A 181 28.65 18.27 -27.63
CA VAL A 181 28.84 19.41 -28.55
C VAL A 181 28.67 18.95 -30.01
N GLU A 182 27.67 19.54 -30.67
CA GLU A 182 27.30 19.60 -32.11
C GLU A 182 27.35 18.33 -33.00
N ASP A 183 28.27 17.37 -32.84
CA ASP A 183 28.44 16.23 -33.77
C ASP A 183 27.95 14.86 -33.26
N ALA A 184 27.52 14.75 -32.00
CA ALA A 184 27.00 13.47 -31.45
C ALA A 184 25.64 13.04 -32.01
N GLY A 185 24.99 13.88 -32.83
CA GLY A 185 23.73 13.55 -33.51
C GLY A 185 23.85 12.53 -34.65
N GLN A 186 25.07 12.12 -35.03
CA GLN A 186 25.27 11.21 -36.17
C GLN A 186 24.98 9.73 -35.87
N PHE A 187 24.77 9.35 -34.61
CA PHE A 187 24.41 7.96 -34.28
C PHE A 187 22.89 7.76 -34.26
N ILE A 188 22.29 7.67 -35.45
CA ILE A 188 21.00 6.99 -35.58
C ILE A 188 21.32 5.50 -35.47
N SER A 189 21.23 4.94 -34.25
CA SER A 189 21.44 3.51 -34.06
C SER A 189 20.51 2.73 -34.99
N PRO A 190 21.03 1.99 -36.00
CA PRO A 190 20.17 1.17 -36.84
C PRO A 190 19.42 0.21 -35.93
N ARG A 191 18.12 -0.01 -36.19
CA ARG A 191 17.25 -0.81 -35.32
C ARG A 191 17.93 -2.14 -35.00
N PRO A 192 18.28 -2.41 -33.73
CA PRO A 192 19.02 -3.62 -33.38
C PRO A 192 18.16 -4.83 -33.72
N ARG A 193 18.68 -5.72 -34.56
CA ARG A 193 18.08 -7.03 -34.83
C ARG A 193 18.83 -8.05 -33.99
N LEU A 194 18.12 -8.67 -33.06
CA LEU A 194 18.65 -9.78 -32.28
C LEU A 194 18.81 -10.99 -33.21
N VAL A 195 20.05 -11.40 -33.46
CA VAL A 195 20.36 -12.62 -34.22
C VAL A 195 21.13 -13.54 -33.28
N ILE A 196 20.54 -14.70 -32.95
CA ILE A 196 21.14 -15.71 -32.08
C ILE A 196 22.00 -16.61 -32.97
N LEU A 197 23.30 -16.70 -32.68
CA LEU A 197 24.25 -17.54 -33.41
C LEU A 197 24.75 -18.66 -32.49
N SER A 198 24.60 -19.91 -32.92
CA SER A 198 25.24 -21.08 -32.32
C SER A 198 26.55 -21.37 -33.05
N SER A 199 27.69 -21.20 -32.39
CA SER A 199 28.99 -21.60 -32.94
C SER A 199 29.27 -23.07 -32.60
N GLU A 200 29.31 -23.95 -33.60
CA GLU A 200 29.98 -25.25 -33.43
C GLU A 200 31.47 -25.06 -33.70
N HIS A 201 32.29 -25.28 -32.67
CA HIS A 201 33.74 -25.31 -32.80
C HIS A 201 34.15 -26.60 -33.51
N LYS A 202 34.95 -26.48 -34.57
CA LYS A 202 35.60 -27.59 -35.28
C LYS A 202 37.11 -27.43 -35.20
#